data_AF-M2Z0T8-F1
#
_entry.id   AF-M2Z0T8-F1
#
_cell.length_a   1.000
_cell.length_b   1.000
_cell.length_c   1.000
_cell.angle_alpha   90.00
_cell.angle_beta   90.00
_cell.angle_gamma   90.00
#
_symmetry.space_group_name_H-M   'P 1'
#
loop_
_entity.id
_entity.type
_entity.pdbx_description
1 polymer ?
#
loop_
_entity_poly.entity_id
_entity_poly.type
_entity_poly.pdbx_seq_one_letter_code
_entity_poly.pdbx_strand_id
1 'polypeptide(L)'
;TKLTGITDEMVAGKVIDPAEVAAFAAPAAIVIAHNAAFDRKFAERFCSIFSTKPWGCSMSQVDWAGEGFEGTKLGYLLAGFGLFHDGHRATDDCHAAIEILARPLPKSGVPAMGKLLEKAREATCRVWAENSPFDFKDVLKARGYRWSDGSDGRPRA
;
A
#
# COMPACT_ATOMS: atom_id res chain seq x y z
N THR A 1 -11.12 16.92 7.24
CA THR A 1 -12.54 16.90 6.84
C THR A 1 -12.74 16.97 5.33
N LYS A 2 -12.21 17.96 4.58
CA LYS A 2 -12.50 18.15 3.13
C LYS A 2 -12.30 16.93 2.22
N LEU A 3 -11.30 16.10 2.49
CA LEU A 3 -11.01 14.92 1.67
C LEU A 3 -11.90 13.72 2.02
N THR A 4 -12.03 13.38 3.31
CA THR A 4 -12.70 12.16 3.76
C THR A 4 -14.16 12.36 4.20
N GLY A 5 -14.59 13.61 4.36
CA GLY A 5 -15.86 13.99 4.98
C GLY A 5 -15.95 13.69 6.48
N ILE A 6 -14.93 13.08 7.10
CA ILE A 6 -14.94 12.72 8.53
C ILE A 6 -14.70 13.98 9.35
N THR A 7 -15.64 14.31 10.23
CA THR A 7 -15.57 15.45 11.18
C THR A 7 -15.13 15.00 12.57
N ASP A 8 -14.71 15.96 13.40
CA ASP A 8 -14.28 15.68 14.77
C ASP A 8 -15.43 15.11 15.61
N GLU A 9 -16.66 15.56 15.35
CA GLU A 9 -17.87 15.04 16.01
C GLU A 9 -18.14 13.58 15.68
N MET A 10 -17.83 13.13 14.45
CA MET A 10 -18.01 11.73 14.05
C MET A 10 -17.07 10.78 14.82
N VAL A 11 -15.90 11.27 15.23
CA VAL A 11 -14.88 10.48 15.91
C VAL A 11 -14.81 10.74 17.42
N ALA A 12 -15.55 11.74 17.92
CA ALA A 12 -15.60 12.06 19.33
C ALA A 12 -16.05 10.85 20.18
N GLY A 13 -15.23 10.48 21.16
CA GLY A 13 -15.49 9.33 22.04
C GLY A 13 -15.39 7.96 21.36
N LYS A 14 -14.98 7.89 20.08
CA LYS A 14 -14.73 6.62 19.38
C LYS A 14 -13.30 6.18 19.64
N VAL A 15 -13.14 4.91 19.99
CA VAL A 15 -11.85 4.27 20.20
C VAL A 15 -11.83 2.99 19.39
N ILE A 16 -10.70 2.73 18.74
CA ILE A 16 -10.42 1.44 18.10
C ILE A 16 -9.55 0.68 19.09
N ASP A 17 -9.99 -0.50 19.54
CA ASP A 17 -9.20 -1.34 20.42
C ASP A 17 -8.12 -2.09 19.62
N PRO A 18 -6.82 -1.86 19.87
CA PRO A 18 -5.76 -2.59 19.19
C PRO A 18 -5.83 -4.11 19.40
N ALA A 19 -6.41 -4.60 20.50
CA ALA A 19 -6.58 -6.03 20.75
C ALA A 19 -7.65 -6.65 19.84
N GLU A 20 -8.79 -5.97 19.65
CA GLU A 20 -9.81 -6.39 18.68
C GLU A 20 -9.25 -6.40 17.26
N VAL A 21 -8.47 -5.38 16.88
CA VAL A 21 -7.80 -5.32 15.58
C VAL A 21 -6.78 -6.45 15.42
N ALA A 22 -6.01 -6.76 16.47
CA ALA A 22 -5.06 -7.86 16.46
C ALA A 22 -5.77 -9.21 16.24
N ALA A 23 -6.86 -9.45 16.97
CA ALA A 23 -7.66 -10.67 16.82
C ALA A 23 -8.27 -10.79 15.41
N PHE A 24 -8.78 -9.68 14.85
CA PHE A 24 -9.33 -9.64 13.49
C PHE A 24 -8.25 -9.90 12.42
N ALA A 25 -7.07 -9.32 12.57
CA ALA A 25 -5.97 -9.46 11.61
C ALA A 25 -5.20 -10.79 11.77
N ALA A 26 -5.29 -11.46 12.92
CA ALA A 26 -4.58 -12.70 13.22
C ALA A 26 -4.78 -13.81 12.17
N PRO A 27 -6.00 -14.14 11.69
CA PRO A 27 -6.18 -15.18 10.68
C PRO A 27 -5.76 -14.76 9.26
N ALA A 28 -5.56 -13.46 8.99
CA ALA A 28 -5.23 -12.98 7.66
C ALA A 28 -3.82 -13.46 7.24
N ALA A 29 -3.71 -14.06 6.05
CA ALA A 29 -2.43 -14.51 5.50
C ALA A 29 -1.59 -13.34 4.94
N ILE A 30 -2.24 -12.27 4.50
CA ILE A 30 -1.64 -11.09 3.90
C ILE A 30 -2.55 -9.88 4.14
N VAL A 31 -1.95 -8.70 4.28
CA VAL A 31 -2.66 -7.42 4.30
C VAL A 31 -2.43 -6.72 2.96
N ILE A 32 -3.49 -6.31 2.28
CA ILE A 32 -3.39 -5.67 0.96
C ILE A 32 -3.94 -4.25 1.05
N ALA A 33 -3.20 -3.30 0.47
CA ALA A 33 -3.65 -1.92 0.33
C ALA A 33 -3.24 -1.34 -1.03
N HIS A 34 -3.98 -0.35 -1.51
CA HIS A 34 -3.64 0.41 -2.70
C HIS A 34 -2.73 1.56 -2.31
N ASN A 35 -1.42 1.41 -2.55
CA ASN A 35 -0.33 2.22 -1.97
C ASN A 35 0.04 1.82 -0.52
N ALA A 36 0.27 0.53 -0.29
CA ALA A 36 0.56 -0.03 1.03
C ALA A 36 1.67 0.66 1.83
N ALA A 37 2.66 1.30 1.18
CA ALA A 37 3.71 2.05 1.86
C ALA A 37 3.18 3.23 2.69
N PHE A 38 1.99 3.74 2.36
CA PHE A 38 1.28 4.75 3.13
C PHE A 38 0.60 4.11 4.35
N ASP A 39 -0.35 3.20 4.13
CA ASP A 39 -1.18 2.59 5.20
C ASP A 39 -0.36 1.83 6.22
N ARG A 40 0.67 1.11 5.76
CA ARG A 40 1.53 0.28 6.62
C ARG A 40 2.14 1.07 7.77
N LYS A 41 2.55 2.32 7.53
CA LYS A 41 3.15 3.18 8.59
C LYS A 41 2.16 3.43 9.73
N PHE A 42 0.89 3.65 9.40
CA PHE A 42 -0.15 3.90 10.39
C PHE A 42 -0.57 2.61 11.09
N ALA A 43 -0.77 1.54 10.32
CA ALA A 43 -1.19 0.24 10.84
C ALA A 43 -0.15 -0.36 11.80
N GLU A 44 1.13 -0.37 11.42
CA GLU A 44 2.22 -0.90 12.28
C GLU A 44 2.42 -0.07 13.54
N ARG A 45 2.26 1.26 13.47
CA ARG A 45 2.32 2.13 14.66
C ARG A 45 1.14 1.91 15.59
N PHE A 46 -0.04 1.60 15.04
CA PHE A 46 -1.26 1.42 15.80
C PHE A 46 -1.36 0.03 16.45
N CYS A 47 -1.03 -1.04 15.71
CA CYS A 47 -1.11 -2.41 16.21
C CYS A 47 0.05 -3.26 15.68
N SER A 48 0.80 -3.89 16.60
CA SER A 48 2.04 -4.60 16.31
C SER A 48 1.86 -5.83 15.42
N ILE A 49 0.64 -6.41 15.35
CA ILE A 49 0.35 -7.56 14.48
C ILE A 49 0.78 -7.28 13.03
N PHE A 50 0.55 -6.05 12.56
CA PHE A 50 0.82 -5.63 11.18
C PHE A 50 2.31 -5.59 10.83
N SER A 51 3.20 -5.52 11.82
CA SER A 51 4.66 -5.52 11.60
C SER A 51 5.18 -6.90 11.19
N THR A 52 4.46 -7.96 11.57
CA THR A 52 4.81 -9.36 11.29
C THR A 52 4.06 -9.95 10.12
N LYS A 53 2.98 -9.29 9.66
CA LYS A 53 2.16 -9.78 8.55
C LYS A 53 2.78 -9.44 7.20
N PRO A 54 2.70 -10.34 6.21
CA PRO A 54 3.03 -10.00 4.83
C PRO A 54 2.14 -8.87 4.31
N TRP A 55 2.71 -7.97 3.50
CA TRP A 55 2.00 -6.87 2.87
C TRP A 55 2.01 -7.00 1.36
N GLY A 56 0.84 -6.76 0.76
CA GLY A 56 0.64 -6.62 -0.69
C GLY A 56 0.27 -5.19 -1.06
N CYS A 57 0.81 -4.67 -2.16
CA CYS A 57 0.54 -3.35 -2.69
C CYS A 57 -0.06 -3.46 -4.08
N SER A 58 -1.37 -3.25 -4.21
CA SER A 58 -2.04 -3.33 -5.52
C SER A 58 -1.57 -2.27 -6.50
N MET A 59 -1.07 -1.13 -6.02
CA MET A 59 -0.55 -0.06 -6.85
C MET A 59 0.78 -0.41 -7.53
N SER A 60 1.68 -1.12 -6.84
CA SER A 60 3.07 -1.30 -7.29
C SER A 60 3.49 -2.74 -7.60
N GLN A 61 2.73 -3.74 -7.13
CA GLN A 61 3.04 -5.16 -7.36
C GLN A 61 2.23 -5.78 -8.51
N VAL A 62 1.36 -5.00 -9.15
CA VAL A 62 0.75 -5.34 -10.43
C VAL A 62 1.39 -4.43 -11.47
N ASP A 63 1.86 -5.01 -12.57
CA ASP A 63 2.48 -4.26 -13.67
C ASP A 63 1.41 -3.60 -14.55
N TRP A 64 0.74 -2.59 -14.00
CA TRP A 64 -0.33 -1.88 -14.70
C TRP A 64 0.13 -1.28 -16.03
N ALA A 65 1.37 -0.77 -16.10
CA ALA A 65 1.95 -0.23 -17.32
C ALA A 65 2.13 -1.31 -18.39
N GLY A 66 2.69 -2.46 -18.02
CA GLY A 66 2.78 -3.64 -18.88
C GLY A 66 1.41 -4.08 -19.39
N GLU A 67 0.37 -3.94 -18.58
CA GLU A 67 -1.02 -4.30 -18.88
C GLU A 67 -1.79 -3.20 -19.65
N GLY A 68 -1.16 -2.06 -19.97
CA GLY A 68 -1.72 -1.01 -20.83
C GLY A 68 -2.33 0.20 -20.11
N PHE A 69 -2.13 0.34 -18.80
CA PHE A 69 -2.57 1.50 -18.02
C PHE A 69 -1.45 2.54 -17.94
N GLU A 70 -1.78 3.82 -18.13
CA GLU A 70 -0.79 4.92 -18.05
C GLU A 70 -0.65 5.50 -16.63
N GLY A 71 -1.51 5.06 -15.71
CA GLY A 71 -1.53 5.53 -14.34
C GLY A 71 -1.98 4.43 -13.38
N THR A 72 -1.58 4.57 -12.13
CA THR A 72 -1.88 3.59 -11.08
C THR A 72 -2.78 4.14 -9.99
N LYS A 73 -3.39 5.33 -10.17
CA LYS A 73 -4.38 5.85 -9.21
C LYS A 73 -5.62 4.96 -9.25
N LEU A 74 -6.17 4.60 -8.09
CA LEU A 74 -7.29 3.66 -7.98
C LEU A 74 -8.47 4.02 -8.90
N GLY A 75 -8.93 5.27 -8.88
CA GLY A 75 -10.01 5.74 -9.75
C GLY A 75 -9.68 5.66 -11.25
N TYR A 76 -8.41 5.84 -11.63
CA TYR A 76 -7.97 5.67 -13.02
C TYR A 76 -8.00 4.20 -13.44
N LEU A 77 -7.51 3.29 -12.57
CA LEU A 77 -7.56 1.86 -12.83
C LEU A 77 -9.01 1.36 -12.97
N LEU A 78 -9.89 1.79 -12.06
CA LEU A 78 -11.32 1.50 -12.14
C LEU A 78 -11.93 1.98 -13.46
N ALA A 79 -11.64 3.23 -13.87
CA ALA A 79 -12.13 3.77 -15.13
C ALA A 79 -11.69 2.92 -16.33
N GLY A 80 -10.45 2.41 -16.33
CA GLY A 80 -9.96 1.49 -17.35
C GLY A 80 -10.69 0.13 -17.38
N PHE A 81 -11.35 -0.25 -16.28
CA PHE A 81 -12.25 -1.41 -16.22
C PHE A 81 -13.74 -1.05 -16.41
N GLY A 82 -14.05 0.20 -16.76
CA GLY A 82 -15.42 0.70 -16.92
C GLY A 82 -16.18 0.89 -15.60
N LEU A 83 -15.46 1.07 -14.49
CA LEU A 83 -16.00 1.22 -13.14
C LEU A 83 -15.73 2.60 -12.57
N PHE A 84 -16.55 2.99 -11.60
CA PHE A 84 -16.44 4.26 -10.88
C PHE A 84 -16.70 4.02 -9.39
N HIS A 85 -16.08 4.83 -8.54
CA HIS A 85 -16.36 4.85 -7.11
C HIS A 85 -16.30 6.30 -6.61
N ASP A 86 -17.08 6.59 -5.58
CA ASP A 86 -16.89 7.80 -4.80
C ASP A 86 -15.73 7.53 -3.83
N GLY A 87 -14.60 8.17 -4.07
CA GLY A 87 -13.35 7.89 -3.34
C GLY A 87 -13.37 8.40 -1.90
N HIS A 88 -12.26 8.19 -1.18
CA HIS A 88 -11.96 8.83 0.10
C HIS A 88 -12.78 8.35 1.31
N ARG A 89 -13.56 7.28 1.13
CA ARG A 89 -14.08 6.43 2.19
C ARG A 89 -13.29 5.13 2.19
N ALA A 90 -12.66 4.80 3.32
CA ALA A 90 -11.74 3.67 3.39
C ALA A 90 -12.37 2.33 2.95
N THR A 91 -13.63 2.09 3.32
CA THR A 91 -14.35 0.87 2.93
C THR A 91 -14.60 0.81 1.42
N ASP A 92 -14.98 1.93 0.80
CA ASP A 92 -15.25 2.00 -0.64
C ASP A 92 -13.95 1.82 -1.44
N ASP A 93 -12.84 2.41 -0.96
CA ASP A 93 -11.50 2.19 -1.52
C ASP A 93 -11.06 0.72 -1.40
N CYS A 94 -11.40 0.03 -0.30
CA CYS A 94 -11.14 -1.41 -0.15
C CYS A 94 -11.95 -2.24 -1.14
N HIS A 95 -13.24 -1.96 -1.30
CA HIS A 95 -14.09 -2.66 -2.28
C HIS A 95 -13.62 -2.42 -3.72
N ALA A 96 -13.29 -1.17 -4.05
CA ALA A 96 -12.69 -0.80 -5.34
C ALA A 96 -11.39 -1.58 -5.62
N ALA A 97 -10.50 -1.67 -4.63
CA ALA A 97 -9.25 -2.41 -4.75
C ALA A 97 -9.49 -3.92 -4.96
N ILE A 98 -10.46 -4.51 -4.24
CA ILE A 98 -10.84 -5.92 -4.41
C ILE A 98 -11.39 -6.16 -5.82
N GLU A 99 -12.27 -5.27 -6.31
CA GLU A 99 -12.89 -5.40 -7.62
C GLU A 99 -11.85 -5.39 -8.75
N ILE A 100 -10.89 -4.46 -8.73
CA ILE A 100 -9.82 -4.45 -9.76
C ILE A 100 -8.88 -5.65 -9.62
N LEU A 101 -8.65 -6.15 -8.40
CA LEU A 101 -7.78 -7.31 -8.17
C LEU A 101 -8.43 -8.62 -8.62
N ALA A 102 -9.75 -8.73 -8.53
CA ALA A 102 -10.50 -9.90 -8.97
C ALA A 102 -10.60 -10.02 -10.49
N ARG A 103 -10.40 -8.91 -11.23
CA ARG A 103 -10.54 -8.88 -12.69
C ARG A 103 -9.33 -9.43 -13.44
N PRO A 104 -9.55 -10.10 -14.59
CA PRO A 104 -8.46 -10.45 -15.49
C PRO A 104 -7.81 -9.18 -16.03
N LEU A 105 -6.48 -9.18 -16.06
CA LEU A 105 -5.70 -8.10 -16.63
C LEU A 105 -5.86 -8.08 -18.17
N PRO A 106 -5.91 -6.88 -18.80
CA PRO A 106 -6.23 -6.76 -20.22
C PRO A 106 -5.34 -7.54 -21.19
N LYS A 107 -4.04 -7.67 -20.92
CA LYS A 107 -3.11 -8.37 -21.83
C LYS A 107 -2.81 -9.78 -21.38
N SER A 108 -2.51 -10.00 -20.10
CA SER A 108 -2.15 -11.33 -19.60
C SER A 108 -3.37 -12.24 -19.37
N GLY A 109 -4.58 -11.68 -19.23
CA GLY A 109 -5.82 -12.43 -19.02
C GLY A 109 -5.94 -13.10 -17.65
N VAL A 110 -4.94 -12.96 -16.78
CA VAL A 110 -4.97 -13.53 -15.42
C VAL A 110 -5.50 -12.51 -14.41
N PRO A 111 -6.14 -12.94 -13.31
CA PRO A 111 -6.56 -12.01 -12.27
C PRO A 111 -5.40 -11.20 -11.71
N ALA A 112 -5.59 -9.89 -11.55
CA ALA A 112 -4.55 -9.00 -11.00
C ALA A 112 -4.09 -9.42 -9.59
N MET A 113 -4.98 -10.01 -8.79
CA MET A 113 -4.65 -10.65 -7.51
C MET A 113 -3.58 -11.72 -7.65
N GLY A 114 -3.61 -12.53 -8.72
CA GLY A 114 -2.60 -13.55 -8.99
C GLY A 114 -1.21 -12.94 -9.13
N LYS A 115 -1.09 -11.89 -9.96
CA LYS A 115 0.17 -11.14 -10.14
C LYS A 115 0.66 -10.49 -8.85
N LEU A 116 -0.25 -9.89 -8.08
CA LEU A 116 0.08 -9.32 -6.78
C LEU A 116 0.63 -10.38 -5.83
N LEU A 117 -0.03 -11.54 -5.71
CA LEU A 117 0.38 -12.61 -4.81
C LEU A 117 1.69 -13.28 -5.23
N GLU A 118 1.95 -13.41 -6.54
CA GLU A 118 3.25 -13.83 -7.06
C GLU A 118 4.35 -12.89 -6.55
N LYS A 119 4.17 -11.58 -6.76
CA LYS A 119 5.13 -10.56 -6.33
C LYS A 119 5.27 -10.43 -4.82
N ALA A 120 4.18 -10.61 -4.06
CA ALA A 120 4.20 -10.52 -2.61
C ALA A 120 4.93 -11.70 -1.94
N ARG A 121 5.10 -12.82 -2.64
CA ARG A 121 5.85 -13.99 -2.17
C ARG A 121 7.35 -13.92 -2.49
N GLU A 122 7.77 -13.02 -3.37
CA GLU A 122 9.18 -12.84 -3.68
C GLU A 122 9.94 -12.39 -2.42
N ALA A 123 11.07 -13.04 -2.15
CA ALA A 123 11.95 -12.61 -1.07
C ALA A 123 12.51 -11.23 -1.41
N THR A 124 12.19 -10.24 -0.59
CA THR A 124 12.70 -8.87 -0.74
C THR A 124 13.51 -8.51 0.50
N CYS A 125 14.57 -7.72 0.28
CA CYS A 125 15.31 -7.10 1.37
C CYS A 125 15.37 -5.59 1.12
N ARG A 126 15.35 -4.82 2.20
CA ARG A 126 15.60 -3.39 2.14
C ARG A 126 17.05 -3.14 2.52
N VAL A 127 17.78 -2.50 1.63
CA VAL A 127 19.19 -2.13 1.84
C VAL A 127 19.26 -0.66 2.26
N TRP A 128 20.01 -0.39 3.32
CA TRP A 128 20.27 0.94 3.83
C TRP A 128 21.72 1.33 3.56
N ALA A 129 21.95 2.53 3.06
CA ALA A 129 23.28 3.09 2.88
C ALA A 129 23.60 4.01 4.07
N GLU A 130 23.64 3.42 5.27
CA GLU A 130 23.79 4.16 6.53
C GLU A 130 25.10 4.95 6.57
N ASN A 131 25.04 6.17 7.11
CA ASN A 131 26.20 7.06 7.25
C ASN A 131 26.94 7.36 5.93
N SER A 132 26.28 7.26 4.79
CA SER A 132 26.88 7.60 3.49
C SER A 132 27.26 9.09 3.42
N PRO A 133 28.47 9.44 2.98
CA PRO A 133 28.84 10.84 2.75
C PRO A 133 27.91 11.50 1.73
N PHE A 134 27.60 12.79 1.92
CA PHE A 134 26.70 13.52 1.03
C PHE A 134 27.17 13.52 -0.44
N ASP A 135 28.48 13.45 -0.67
CA ASP A 135 29.09 13.37 -2.00
C ASP A 135 28.64 12.13 -2.79
N PHE A 136 28.12 11.10 -2.12
CA PHE A 136 27.61 9.88 -2.75
C PHE A 136 26.12 9.98 -3.15
N LYS A 137 25.43 11.10 -2.89
CA LYS A 137 23.98 11.23 -3.11
C LYS A 137 23.56 10.89 -4.55
N ASP A 138 24.33 11.31 -5.54
CA ASP A 138 23.97 11.14 -6.96
C ASP A 138 24.20 9.69 -7.39
N VAL A 139 25.26 9.06 -6.88
CA VAL A 139 25.54 7.63 -7.06
C VAL A 139 24.44 6.79 -6.41
N LEU A 140 24.05 7.11 -5.18
CA LEU A 140 22.97 6.41 -4.47
C LEU A 140 21.63 6.59 -5.18
N LYS A 141 21.28 7.81 -5.60
CA LYS A 141 20.06 8.08 -6.36
C LYS A 141 20.03 7.31 -7.68
N ALA A 142 21.14 7.25 -8.41
CA ALA A 142 21.26 6.46 -9.64
C ALA A 142 21.07 4.95 -9.40
N ARG A 143 21.44 4.45 -8.22
CA ARG A 143 21.20 3.06 -7.78
C ARG A 143 19.80 2.83 -7.18
N GLY A 144 18.92 3.83 -7.23
CA GLY A 144 17.53 3.72 -6.78
C GLY A 144 17.30 3.98 -5.29
N TYR A 145 18.31 4.46 -4.54
CA TYR A 145 18.13 4.86 -3.15
C TYR A 145 17.24 6.10 -3.03
N ARG A 146 16.50 6.17 -1.93
CA ARG A 146 15.69 7.33 -1.56
C ARG A 146 16.14 7.82 -0.19
N TRP A 147 16.26 9.13 -0.07
CA TRP A 147 16.63 9.78 1.18
C TRP A 147 15.66 9.42 2.32
N SER A 148 16.24 9.13 3.48
CA SER A 148 15.60 8.88 4.75
C SER A 148 16.23 9.83 5.77
N ASP A 149 15.44 10.75 6.32
CA ASP A 149 15.91 11.72 7.30
C ASP A 149 16.06 11.14 8.72
N GLY A 150 15.53 9.93 8.94
CA GLY A 150 15.53 9.23 10.22
C GLY A 150 14.48 9.70 11.23
N SER A 151 13.57 10.60 10.83
CA SER A 151 12.53 11.14 11.72
C SER A 151 11.42 10.13 12.06
N ASP A 152 11.27 9.07 11.25
CA ASP A 152 10.24 8.03 11.39
C ASP A 152 10.76 6.76 12.11
N GLY A 153 11.86 6.87 12.86
CA GLY A 153 12.50 5.76 13.59
C GLY A 153 13.33 4.83 12.70
N ARG A 154 13.51 5.19 11.43
CA ARG A 154 14.38 4.46 10.48
C ARG A 154 15.80 5.04 10.48
N PRO A 155 16.80 4.31 9.92
CA PRO A 155 18.13 4.85 9.74
C PRO A 155 18.12 6.11 8.87
N ARG A 156 18.98 7.07 9.20
CA ARG A 156 19.30 8.20 8.32
C ARG A 156 20.22 7.71 7.20
N ALA A 157 19.77 7.79 5.95
CA ALA A 157 20.43 7.20 4.78
C ALA A 157 19.99 7.83 3.47
#